data_AF-A0A377XJE2-F1
#
_entry.id   AF-A0A377XJE2-F1
#
_cell.length_a   1.000
_cell.length_b   1.000
_cell.length_c   1.000
_cell.angle_alpha   90.00
_cell.angle_beta   90.00
_cell.angle_gamma   90.00
#
_symmetry.space_group_name_H-M   'P 1'
#
loop_
_entity.id
_entity.type
_entity.pdbx_description
1 polymer ?
#
loop_
_entity_poly.entity_id
_entity_poly.type
_entity_poly.pdbx_seq_one_letter_code
_entity_poly.pdbx_strand_id
1 'polypeptide(L)'
;MHWQTHTVFNQPTPLNNSNLFLSDTALREAVVREGAGWDGDLLASIGQQLGTAESLELGRLANSNPPELLRYDATGARLDDVRFHPAWHLLMQGLCANRVHNLAWQEDAREGAFVARAARFLLHAQVEAGTLCPITMTFAATPLLQHALPAPFRDWLSPLLSDRYDPHLAPGGQKRGLLIGMGMTEKQGGSDVLSNTTRAEKTAEGFYRLVGHKWFFSVPQSDAHLVLAQAPAGLSCFFVPRLLPDGQRNGVRLERLKEKLGKPLQRQ
;
A
#
# COMPACT_ATOMS: atom_id res chain seq x y z
N MET A 1 48.88 11.32 23.95
CA MET A 1 48.30 12.46 23.21
C MET A 1 46.79 12.30 23.24
N HIS A 2 46.07 13.26 23.82
CA HIS A 2 44.61 13.29 23.70
C HIS A 2 44.28 14.00 22.39
N TRP A 3 43.80 13.22 21.42
CA TRP A 3 43.43 13.67 20.08
C TRP A 3 42.08 14.40 20.04
N GLN A 4 41.46 14.70 21.19
CA GLN A 4 40.19 15.39 21.27
C GLN A 4 40.40 16.92 21.23
N THR A 5 39.73 17.60 20.30
CA THR A 5 39.83 19.07 20.12
C THR A 5 38.77 19.87 20.87
N HIS A 6 37.66 19.23 21.25
CA HIS A 6 36.56 19.83 22.01
C HIS A 6 35.71 18.72 22.66
N THR A 7 34.85 19.10 23.61
CA THR A 7 33.81 18.24 24.17
C THR A 7 32.46 18.65 23.57
N VAL A 8 31.67 17.67 23.12
CA VAL A 8 30.30 17.92 22.66
C VAL A 8 29.37 17.94 23.88
N PHE A 9 28.68 19.06 24.09
CA PHE A 9 27.70 19.24 25.16
C PHE A 9 26.47 20.00 24.64
N ASN A 10 25.40 20.07 25.43
CA ASN A 10 24.14 20.72 25.05
C ASN A 10 23.49 20.15 23.77
N GLN A 11 23.59 18.82 23.57
CA GLN A 11 22.91 18.11 22.49
C GLN A 11 21.72 17.34 23.08
N PRO A 12 20.47 17.63 22.68
CA PRO A 12 19.31 16.88 23.15
C PRO A 12 19.34 15.45 22.61
N THR A 13 18.85 14.51 23.41
CA THR A 13 18.64 13.13 22.94
C THR A 13 17.47 13.11 21.96
N PRO A 14 17.58 12.44 20.79
CA PRO A 14 16.47 12.29 19.86
C PRO A 14 15.27 11.59 20.51
N LEU A 15 14.06 11.99 20.15
CA LEU A 15 12.84 11.33 20.61
C LEU A 15 12.72 9.93 19.99
N ASN A 16 12.68 8.91 20.84
CA ASN A 16 12.42 7.51 20.51
C ASN A 16 11.93 6.76 21.75
N ASN A 17 11.58 5.49 21.61
CA ASN A 17 11.16 4.59 22.70
C ASN A 17 10.01 5.17 23.56
N SER A 18 9.09 5.87 22.90
CA SER A 18 7.90 6.46 23.50
C SER A 18 6.64 5.73 23.02
N ASN A 19 5.51 5.97 23.67
CA ASN A 19 4.22 5.44 23.20
C ASN A 19 3.51 6.49 22.35
N LEU A 20 3.39 6.24 21.04
CA LEU A 20 2.81 7.19 20.08
C LEU A 20 1.32 7.49 20.30
N PHE A 21 0.61 6.63 21.03
CA PHE A 21 -0.80 6.83 21.37
C PHE A 21 -0.97 7.49 22.74
N LEU A 22 -0.26 6.99 23.76
CA LEU A 22 -0.41 7.49 25.13
C LEU A 22 0.11 8.92 25.31
N SER A 23 1.05 9.35 24.47
CA SER A 23 1.59 10.71 24.45
C SER A 23 0.69 11.73 23.75
N ASP A 24 -0.35 11.30 23.04
CA ASP A 24 -1.28 12.18 22.31
C ASP A 24 -2.64 12.23 23.01
N THR A 25 -2.81 13.23 23.88
CA THR A 25 -4.06 13.46 24.61
C THR A 25 -5.24 13.71 23.68
N ALA A 26 -5.04 14.50 22.61
CA ALA A 26 -6.12 14.87 21.70
C ALA A 26 -6.62 13.65 20.91
N LEU A 27 -5.70 12.79 20.44
CA LEU A 27 -6.05 11.54 19.77
C LEU A 27 -6.81 10.60 20.71
N ARG A 28 -6.34 10.45 21.96
CA ARG A 28 -7.01 9.60 22.95
C ARG A 28 -8.44 10.06 23.25
N GLU A 29 -8.62 11.34 23.49
CA GLU A 29 -9.94 11.93 23.73
C GLU A 29 -10.84 11.75 22.51
N ALA A 30 -10.32 11.94 21.29
CA ALA A 30 -11.07 11.73 20.06
C ALA A 30 -11.50 10.27 19.89
N VAL A 31 -10.62 9.29 20.15
CA VAL A 31 -10.97 7.86 20.04
C VAL A 31 -12.15 7.51 20.94
N VAL A 32 -12.17 7.99 22.19
CA VAL A 32 -13.29 7.76 23.11
C VAL A 32 -14.54 8.50 22.65
N ARG A 33 -14.41 9.79 22.35
CA ARG A 33 -15.54 10.66 21.96
C ARG A 33 -16.26 10.17 20.71
N GLU A 34 -15.51 9.68 19.72
CA GLU A 34 -16.04 9.24 18.42
C GLU A 34 -16.38 7.73 18.38
N GLY A 35 -16.59 7.09 19.54
CA GLY A 35 -17.14 5.72 19.62
C GLY A 35 -16.15 4.58 19.37
N ALA A 36 -14.84 4.85 19.35
CA ALA A 36 -13.78 3.84 19.16
C ALA A 36 -13.01 3.51 20.45
N GLY A 37 -13.51 3.91 21.63
CA GLY A 37 -12.87 3.68 22.93
C GLY A 37 -12.56 2.20 23.22
N TRP A 38 -13.30 1.27 22.62
CA TRP A 38 -13.06 -0.16 22.72
C TRP A 38 -11.71 -0.62 22.13
N ASP A 39 -11.06 0.20 21.29
CA ASP A 39 -9.76 -0.12 20.68
C ASP A 39 -8.56 0.45 21.49
N GLY A 40 -8.82 1.11 22.62
CA GLY A 40 -7.82 1.85 23.40
C GLY A 40 -6.61 1.03 23.84
N ASP A 41 -6.84 -0.20 24.34
CA ASP A 41 -5.75 -1.09 24.79
C ASP A 41 -4.85 -1.52 23.63
N LEU A 42 -5.45 -1.84 22.48
CA LEU A 42 -4.69 -2.19 21.29
C LEU A 42 -3.92 -0.97 20.74
N LEU A 43 -4.55 0.22 20.71
CA LEU A 43 -3.91 1.47 20.30
C LEU A 43 -2.71 1.80 21.19
N ALA A 44 -2.80 1.59 22.51
CA ALA A 44 -1.68 1.75 23.42
C ALA A 44 -0.58 0.72 23.17
N SER A 45 -0.94 -0.54 22.94
CA SER A 45 0.02 -1.61 22.63
C SER A 45 0.80 -1.32 21.34
N ILE A 46 0.09 -1.01 20.24
CA ILE A 46 0.75 -0.69 18.96
C ILE A 46 1.48 0.65 19.04
N GLY A 47 0.98 1.62 19.79
CA GLY A 47 1.65 2.90 20.02
C GLY A 47 3.01 2.73 20.68
N GLN A 48 3.15 1.78 21.60
CA GLN A 48 4.45 1.42 22.20
C GLN A 48 5.36 0.72 21.19
N GLN A 49 4.84 -0.25 20.45
CA GLN A 49 5.63 -1.01 19.46
C GLN A 49 6.13 -0.12 18.32
N LEU A 50 5.31 0.81 17.86
CA LEU A 50 5.64 1.70 16.74
C LEU A 50 6.61 2.82 17.15
N GLY A 51 6.61 3.23 18.41
CA GLY A 51 7.47 4.30 18.89
C GLY A 51 8.88 3.87 19.30
N THR A 52 9.25 2.59 19.16
CA THR A 52 10.61 2.13 19.48
C THR A 52 11.64 2.60 18.46
N ALA A 53 12.91 2.68 18.88
CA ALA A 53 14.00 3.03 17.98
C ALA A 53 14.11 2.07 16.78
N GLU A 54 13.82 0.77 16.97
CA GLU A 54 13.85 -0.25 15.91
C GLU A 54 12.75 0.00 14.87
N SER A 55 11.54 0.34 15.31
CA SER A 55 10.43 0.69 14.41
C SER A 55 10.75 1.93 13.57
N LEU A 56 11.28 2.98 14.20
CA LEU A 56 11.71 4.19 13.50
C LEU A 56 12.83 3.91 12.49
N GLU A 57 13.76 3.00 12.82
CA GLU A 57 14.82 2.59 11.91
C GLU A 57 14.30 1.82 10.69
N LEU A 58 13.22 1.03 10.82
CA LEU A 58 12.55 0.44 9.65
C LEU A 58 12.03 1.52 8.69
N GLY A 59 11.45 2.59 9.24
CA GLY A 59 11.00 3.74 8.47
C GLY A 59 12.15 4.40 7.70
N ARG A 60 13.28 4.62 8.37
CA ARG A 60 14.50 5.15 7.74
C ARG A 60 15.02 4.22 6.64
N LEU A 61 15.18 2.93 6.92
CA LEU A 61 15.73 1.94 5.99
C LEU A 61 14.87 1.77 4.73
N ALA A 62 13.55 1.75 4.86
CA ALA A 62 12.64 1.65 3.72
C ALA A 62 12.72 2.88 2.80
N ASN A 63 13.07 4.05 3.33
CA ASN A 63 13.22 5.28 2.56
C ASN A 63 14.63 5.48 2.00
N SER A 64 15.69 5.16 2.76
CA SER A 64 17.07 5.28 2.30
C SER A 64 17.49 4.20 1.30
N ASN A 65 16.78 3.07 1.27
CA ASN A 65 16.98 1.97 0.34
C ASN A 65 15.71 1.80 -0.52
N PRO A 66 15.49 2.70 -1.49
CA PRO A 66 14.27 2.71 -2.28
C PRO A 66 14.14 1.44 -3.14
N PRO A 67 12.92 1.10 -3.58
CA PRO A 67 12.70 -0.06 -4.42
C PRO A 67 13.43 0.03 -5.76
N GLU A 68 13.84 -1.14 -6.27
CA GLU A 68 14.50 -1.32 -7.55
C GLU A 68 13.55 -1.93 -8.58
N LEU A 69 13.55 -1.41 -9.80
CA LEU A 69 12.76 -1.95 -10.90
C LEU A 69 13.51 -3.06 -11.62
N LEU A 70 12.95 -4.26 -11.61
CA LEU A 70 13.47 -5.42 -12.32
C LEU A 70 12.68 -5.64 -13.60
N ARG A 71 13.05 -4.93 -14.68
CA ARG A 71 12.37 -5.05 -15.99
C ARG A 71 12.66 -6.37 -16.69
N TYR A 72 13.90 -6.85 -16.58
CA TYR A 72 14.38 -8.08 -17.21
C TYR A 72 15.15 -8.90 -16.19
N ASP A 73 15.20 -10.21 -16.39
CA ASP A 73 16.08 -11.11 -15.65
C ASP A 73 17.47 -11.22 -16.32
N ALA A 74 18.35 -12.03 -15.73
CA ALA A 74 19.72 -12.23 -16.20
C ALA A 74 19.82 -12.94 -17.56
N THR A 75 18.74 -13.57 -18.04
CA THR A 75 18.68 -14.23 -19.35
C THR A 75 18.16 -13.31 -20.46
N GLY A 76 17.71 -12.10 -20.09
CA GLY A 76 17.12 -11.13 -21.01
C GLY A 76 15.61 -11.31 -21.19
N ALA A 77 14.98 -12.25 -20.50
CA ALA A 77 13.53 -12.39 -20.50
C ALA A 77 12.87 -11.27 -19.67
N ARG A 78 11.68 -10.84 -20.08
CA ARG A 78 10.95 -9.77 -19.40
C ARG A 78 10.43 -10.28 -18.05
N LEU A 79 10.72 -9.54 -16.98
CA LEU A 79 10.33 -9.87 -15.62
C LEU A 79 9.20 -8.97 -15.09
N ASP A 80 9.31 -7.65 -15.24
CA ASP A 80 8.34 -6.66 -14.74
C ASP A 80 8.01 -6.82 -13.24
N ASP A 81 9.05 -6.83 -12.39
CA ASP A 81 8.93 -6.92 -10.93
C ASP A 81 9.62 -5.76 -10.20
N VAL A 82 9.37 -5.63 -8.90
CA VAL A 82 9.98 -4.61 -8.04
C VAL A 82 10.53 -5.24 -6.77
N ARG A 83 11.82 -5.04 -6.52
CA ARG A 83 12.48 -5.48 -5.30
C ARG A 83 12.47 -4.37 -4.26
N PHE A 84 12.12 -4.70 -3.02
CA PHE A 84 12.12 -3.78 -1.89
C PHE A 84 13.16 -4.20 -0.85
N HIS A 85 13.63 -3.25 -0.05
CA HIS A 85 14.42 -3.55 1.14
C HIS A 85 13.56 -4.33 2.17
N PRO A 86 14.11 -5.29 2.94
CA PRO A 86 13.35 -6.08 3.92
C PRO A 86 12.50 -5.27 4.90
N ALA A 87 12.98 -4.07 5.29
CA ALA A 87 12.24 -3.15 6.15
C ALA A 87 10.85 -2.78 5.62
N TRP A 88 10.70 -2.63 4.30
CA TRP A 88 9.38 -2.41 3.67
C TRP A 88 8.42 -3.55 3.98
N HIS A 89 8.87 -4.79 3.87
CA HIS A 89 8.04 -5.97 4.10
C HIS A 89 7.65 -6.09 5.58
N LEU A 90 8.54 -5.76 6.51
CA LEU A 90 8.23 -5.76 7.95
C LEU A 90 7.18 -4.70 8.30
N LEU A 91 7.29 -3.49 7.75
CA LEU A 91 6.28 -2.43 7.91
C LEU A 91 4.92 -2.88 7.35
N MET A 92 4.90 -3.47 6.15
CA MET A 92 3.66 -4.01 5.55
C MET A 92 3.04 -5.13 6.38
N GLN A 93 3.84 -6.02 6.98
CA GLN A 93 3.35 -7.03 7.92
C GLN A 93 2.64 -6.39 9.11
N GLY A 94 3.24 -5.37 9.72
CA GLY A 94 2.62 -4.63 10.83
C GLY A 94 1.32 -3.93 10.43
N LEU A 95 1.27 -3.30 9.27
CA LEU A 95 0.08 -2.63 8.75
C LEU A 95 -1.07 -3.61 8.46
N CYS A 96 -0.76 -4.77 7.87
CA CYS A 96 -1.75 -5.82 7.60
C CYS A 96 -2.24 -6.50 8.88
N ALA A 97 -1.33 -6.87 9.80
CA ALA A 97 -1.67 -7.48 11.09
C ALA A 97 -2.57 -6.57 11.94
N ASN A 98 -2.33 -5.26 11.89
CA ASN A 98 -3.17 -4.26 12.56
C ASN A 98 -4.43 -3.89 11.77
N ARG A 99 -4.73 -4.58 10.66
CA ARG A 99 -5.91 -4.39 9.79
C ARG A 99 -6.12 -2.96 9.32
N VAL A 100 -5.05 -2.18 9.15
CA VAL A 100 -5.14 -0.80 8.65
C VAL A 100 -5.72 -0.76 7.22
N HIS A 101 -5.61 -1.86 6.48
CA HIS A 101 -6.15 -2.03 5.14
C HIS A 101 -7.61 -2.52 5.08
N ASN A 102 -8.21 -3.07 6.13
CA ASN A 102 -9.55 -3.67 6.02
C ASN A 102 -10.40 -3.76 7.30
N LEU A 103 -10.00 -3.16 8.42
CA LEU A 103 -10.72 -3.28 9.71
C LEU A 103 -12.21 -2.93 9.60
N ALA A 104 -12.55 -1.85 8.88
CA ALA A 104 -13.94 -1.39 8.74
C ALA A 104 -14.81 -2.28 7.83
N TRP A 105 -14.21 -3.24 7.14
CA TRP A 105 -14.87 -4.07 6.12
C TRP A 105 -15.03 -5.53 6.55
N GLN A 106 -14.63 -5.86 7.78
CA GLN A 106 -14.86 -7.18 8.36
C GLN A 106 -16.37 -7.42 8.54
N GLU A 107 -16.80 -8.68 8.42
CA GLU A 107 -18.21 -9.05 8.57
C GLU A 107 -18.75 -8.73 9.98
N ASP A 108 -17.88 -8.83 10.99
CA ASP A 108 -18.15 -8.53 12.40
C ASP A 108 -17.59 -7.18 12.86
N ALA A 109 -17.31 -6.26 11.92
CA ALA A 109 -16.81 -4.93 12.23
C ALA A 109 -17.75 -4.18 13.18
N ARG A 110 -17.22 -3.78 14.33
CA ARG A 110 -17.97 -3.04 15.35
C ARG A 110 -18.26 -1.61 14.91
N GLU A 111 -19.30 -1.01 15.48
CA GLU A 111 -19.48 0.44 15.40
C GLU A 111 -18.21 1.17 15.87
N GLY A 112 -17.84 2.23 15.16
CA GLY A 112 -16.57 2.94 15.39
C GLY A 112 -15.34 2.29 14.73
N ALA A 113 -15.45 1.17 14.01
CA ALA A 113 -14.30 0.52 13.35
C ALA A 113 -13.56 1.42 12.35
N PHE A 114 -14.25 2.35 11.69
CA PHE A 114 -13.61 3.34 10.81
C PHE A 114 -12.72 4.31 11.61
N VAL A 115 -13.22 4.80 12.76
CA VAL A 115 -12.47 5.68 13.67
C VAL A 115 -11.28 4.94 14.29
N ALA A 116 -11.50 3.71 14.78
CA ALA A 116 -10.43 2.85 15.28
C ALA A 116 -9.33 2.65 14.21
N ARG A 117 -9.72 2.32 12.97
CA ARG A 117 -8.80 2.20 11.83
C ARG A 117 -8.06 3.50 11.58
N ALA A 118 -8.72 4.65 11.67
CA ALA A 118 -8.09 5.95 11.48
C ALA A 118 -7.03 6.23 12.56
N ALA A 119 -7.31 5.92 13.83
CA ALA A 119 -6.32 6.04 14.90
C ALA A 119 -5.10 5.12 14.66
N ARG A 120 -5.32 3.84 14.31
CA ARG A 120 -4.23 2.93 13.93
C ARG A 120 -3.41 3.49 12.75
N PHE A 121 -4.08 4.00 11.72
CA PHE A 121 -3.43 4.62 10.56
C PHE A 121 -2.53 5.80 10.96
N LEU A 122 -3.01 6.69 11.84
CA LEU A 122 -2.23 7.83 12.32
C LEU A 122 -0.96 7.42 13.08
N LEU A 123 -1.02 6.37 13.89
CA LEU A 123 0.17 5.87 14.60
C LEU A 123 1.22 5.34 13.64
N HIS A 124 0.81 4.56 12.63
CA HIS A 124 1.73 4.08 11.59
C HIS A 124 2.30 5.22 10.74
N ALA A 125 1.50 6.27 10.48
CA ALA A 125 1.92 7.43 9.70
C ALA A 125 3.03 8.26 10.33
N GLN A 126 3.17 8.21 11.66
CA GLN A 126 4.28 8.87 12.36
C GLN A 126 5.62 8.13 12.16
N VAL A 127 5.58 6.84 11.80
CA VAL A 127 6.79 6.02 11.58
C VAL A 127 7.22 6.06 10.12
N GLU A 128 6.31 5.77 9.19
CA GLU A 128 6.63 5.67 7.77
C GLU A 128 5.38 5.89 6.90
N ALA A 129 5.49 6.77 5.89
CA ALA A 129 4.32 7.18 5.08
C ALA A 129 4.21 6.45 3.73
N GLY A 130 5.30 5.96 3.16
CA GLY A 130 5.33 5.31 1.85
C GLY A 130 4.52 4.01 1.81
N THR A 131 4.57 3.21 2.87
CA THR A 131 3.82 1.97 3.07
C THR A 131 2.33 2.21 3.30
N LEU A 132 1.91 3.44 3.63
CA LEU A 132 0.49 3.78 3.70
C LEU A 132 -0.18 3.87 2.33
N CYS A 133 0.58 4.07 1.26
CA CYS A 133 0.05 4.13 -0.10
C CYS A 133 -0.71 2.84 -0.50
N PRO A 134 -0.10 1.64 -0.47
CA PRO A 134 -0.83 0.39 -0.74
C PRO A 134 -1.99 0.14 0.22
N ILE A 135 -1.81 0.47 1.50
CA ILE A 135 -2.84 0.27 2.53
C ILE A 135 -4.07 1.14 2.29
N THR A 136 -3.87 2.39 1.88
CA THR A 136 -4.96 3.33 1.59
C THR A 136 -5.73 2.89 0.34
N MET A 137 -5.04 2.52 -0.73
CA MET A 137 -5.70 2.04 -1.96
C MET A 137 -6.47 0.74 -1.70
N THR A 138 -5.88 -0.20 -0.98
CA THR A 138 -6.53 -1.46 -0.63
C THR A 138 -7.75 -1.24 0.26
N PHE A 139 -7.64 -0.39 1.28
CA PHE A 139 -8.77 0.00 2.13
C PHE A 139 -9.92 0.61 1.34
N ALA A 140 -9.63 1.54 0.43
CA ALA A 140 -10.67 2.18 -0.38
C ALA A 140 -11.29 1.23 -1.41
N ALA A 141 -10.52 0.31 -1.98
CA ALA A 141 -10.98 -0.61 -3.01
C ALA A 141 -11.74 -1.84 -2.47
N THR A 142 -11.43 -2.28 -1.24
CA THR A 142 -12.01 -3.49 -0.64
C THR A 142 -13.55 -3.52 -0.67
N PRO A 143 -14.30 -2.49 -0.20
CA PRO A 143 -15.76 -2.54 -0.21
C PRO A 143 -16.33 -2.63 -1.63
N LEU A 144 -15.73 -1.92 -2.60
CA LEU A 144 -16.13 -2.06 -4.00
C LEU A 144 -15.95 -3.49 -4.49
N LEU A 145 -14.82 -4.12 -4.17
CA LEU A 145 -14.53 -5.49 -4.58
C LEU A 145 -15.41 -6.52 -3.86
N GLN A 146 -15.81 -6.29 -2.60
CA GLN A 146 -16.79 -7.16 -1.92
C GLN A 146 -18.09 -7.29 -2.73
N HIS A 147 -18.52 -6.21 -3.39
CA HIS A 147 -19.74 -6.20 -4.20
C HIS A 147 -19.52 -6.59 -5.66
N ALA A 148 -18.44 -6.10 -6.28
CA ALA A 148 -18.27 -6.08 -7.75
C ALA A 148 -17.15 -7.00 -8.27
N LEU A 149 -16.63 -7.92 -7.46
CA LEU A 149 -15.58 -8.84 -7.91
C LEU A 149 -16.03 -9.67 -9.12
N PRO A 150 -15.23 -9.76 -10.20
CA PRO A 150 -15.57 -10.63 -11.31
C PRO A 150 -15.59 -12.11 -10.90
N ALA A 151 -16.46 -12.90 -11.52
CA ALA A 151 -16.69 -14.30 -11.14
C ALA A 151 -15.40 -15.16 -11.04
N PRO A 152 -14.40 -15.06 -11.94
CA PRO A 152 -13.17 -15.83 -11.83
C PRO A 152 -12.28 -15.50 -10.63
N PHE A 153 -12.54 -14.39 -9.92
CA PHE A 153 -11.72 -13.93 -8.80
C PHE A 153 -12.49 -13.96 -7.48
N ARG A 154 -13.64 -14.64 -7.40
CA ARG A 154 -14.50 -14.67 -6.19
C ARG A 154 -13.79 -15.21 -4.95
N ASP A 155 -12.81 -16.09 -5.14
CA ASP A 155 -11.93 -16.62 -4.10
C ASP A 155 -11.01 -15.56 -3.46
N TRP A 156 -10.85 -14.38 -4.06
CA TRP A 156 -10.05 -13.29 -3.48
C TRP A 156 -10.74 -12.60 -2.30
N LEU A 157 -12.04 -12.83 -2.05
CA LEU A 157 -12.73 -12.23 -0.90
C LEU A 157 -12.09 -12.63 0.43
N SER A 158 -11.72 -13.91 0.58
CA SER A 158 -11.07 -14.42 1.79
C SER A 158 -9.73 -13.71 2.07
N PRO A 159 -8.75 -13.70 1.14
CA PRO A 159 -7.49 -12.99 1.38
C PRO A 159 -7.61 -11.46 1.39
N LEU A 160 -8.60 -10.84 0.73
CA LEU A 160 -8.88 -9.41 0.89
C LEU A 160 -9.27 -9.03 2.34
N LEU A 161 -9.91 -9.96 3.06
CA LEU A 161 -10.36 -9.77 4.43
C LEU A 161 -9.40 -10.31 5.49
N SER A 162 -8.22 -10.80 5.10
CA SER A 162 -7.23 -11.34 6.05
C SER A 162 -6.46 -10.24 6.80
N ASP A 163 -5.67 -10.64 7.78
CA ASP A 163 -4.70 -9.80 8.50
C ASP A 163 -3.25 -10.09 8.05
N ARG A 164 -3.06 -10.77 6.92
CA ARG A 164 -1.75 -11.30 6.51
C ARG A 164 -1.21 -10.55 5.31
N TYR A 165 -0.05 -9.93 5.47
CA TYR A 165 0.73 -9.48 4.31
C TYR A 165 1.36 -10.68 3.59
N ASP A 166 1.20 -10.74 2.28
CA ASP A 166 1.79 -11.78 1.43
C ASP A 166 2.54 -11.17 0.24
N PRO A 167 3.89 -11.17 0.24
CA PRO A 167 4.70 -10.63 -0.85
C PRO A 167 4.90 -11.61 -2.01
N HIS A 168 4.43 -12.86 -1.92
CA HIS A 168 4.72 -13.86 -2.94
C HIS A 168 4.14 -13.47 -4.29
N LEU A 169 4.89 -13.80 -5.34
CA LEU A 169 4.42 -13.75 -6.70
C LEU A 169 3.61 -15.01 -7.00
N ALA A 170 2.33 -14.98 -6.66
CA ALA A 170 1.38 -16.05 -6.90
C ALA A 170 0.01 -15.47 -7.31
N PRO A 171 -0.86 -16.24 -7.99
CA PRO A 171 -2.23 -15.82 -8.24
C PRO A 171 -2.93 -15.45 -6.92
N GLY A 172 -3.73 -14.38 -6.91
CA GLY A 172 -4.25 -13.81 -5.67
C GLY A 172 -5.07 -14.79 -4.81
N GLY A 173 -5.81 -15.72 -5.44
CA GLY A 173 -6.56 -16.77 -4.73
C GLY A 173 -5.69 -17.77 -3.97
N GLN A 174 -4.39 -17.83 -4.26
CA GLN A 174 -3.40 -18.69 -3.58
C GLN A 174 -2.61 -17.93 -2.51
N LYS A 175 -2.82 -16.62 -2.37
CA LYS A 175 -2.13 -15.77 -1.40
C LYS A 175 -2.90 -15.68 -0.10
N ARG A 176 -2.20 -15.37 0.99
CA ARG A 176 -2.81 -15.18 2.31
C ARG A 176 -3.43 -13.81 2.50
N GLY A 177 -3.01 -12.82 1.72
CA GLY A 177 -3.62 -11.50 1.69
C GLY A 177 -3.22 -10.73 0.45
N LEU A 178 -3.96 -9.66 0.16
CA LEU A 178 -3.90 -8.96 -1.12
C LEU A 178 -3.74 -7.46 -0.96
N LEU A 179 -3.10 -6.84 -1.94
CA LEU A 179 -3.03 -5.40 -2.13
C LEU A 179 -3.70 -5.02 -3.44
N ILE A 180 -4.46 -3.92 -3.40
CA ILE A 180 -5.12 -3.36 -4.58
C ILE A 180 -4.56 -1.97 -4.86
N GLY A 181 -4.07 -1.77 -6.07
CA GLY A 181 -3.62 -0.48 -6.57
C GLY A 181 -4.68 0.23 -7.40
N MET A 182 -4.35 1.43 -7.87
CA MET A 182 -5.23 2.21 -8.73
C MET A 182 -4.44 2.88 -9.86
N GLY A 183 -4.96 2.78 -11.08
CA GLY A 183 -4.36 3.30 -12.31
C GLY A 183 -5.29 4.27 -13.04
N MET A 184 -5.24 5.54 -12.67
CA MET A 184 -6.14 6.58 -13.22
C MET A 184 -5.38 7.51 -14.15
N THR A 185 -4.35 8.17 -13.61
CA THR A 185 -3.58 9.26 -14.22
C THR A 185 -2.86 8.82 -15.48
N GLU A 186 -3.03 9.59 -16.55
CA GLU A 186 -2.25 9.49 -17.78
C GLU A 186 -1.31 10.71 -17.93
N LYS A 187 -0.59 10.79 -19.06
CA LYS A 187 0.43 11.84 -19.26
C LYS A 187 -0.21 13.20 -19.44
N GLN A 188 -1.36 13.22 -20.10
CA GLN A 188 -2.14 14.40 -20.46
C GLN A 188 -3.01 14.94 -19.31
N GLY A 189 -3.25 14.15 -18.25
CA GLY A 189 -4.13 14.57 -17.17
C GLY A 189 -4.22 13.56 -16.02
N GLY A 190 -4.27 14.10 -14.80
CA GLY A 190 -4.62 13.35 -13.59
C GLY A 190 -5.96 13.78 -12.98
N SER A 191 -6.23 15.09 -12.99
CA SER A 191 -7.51 15.64 -12.52
C SER A 191 -8.63 15.41 -13.55
N ASP A 192 -8.37 15.73 -14.82
CA ASP A 192 -9.29 15.45 -15.91
C ASP A 192 -9.10 14.01 -16.42
N VAL A 193 -9.75 13.07 -15.75
CA VAL A 193 -9.72 11.65 -16.12
C VAL A 193 -10.54 11.33 -17.38
N LEU A 194 -11.43 12.24 -17.82
CA LEU A 194 -12.19 12.06 -19.06
C LEU A 194 -11.28 12.19 -20.28
N SER A 195 -10.16 12.90 -20.15
CA SER A 195 -9.10 12.98 -21.17
C SER A 195 -8.30 11.68 -21.37
N ASN A 196 -8.57 10.61 -20.60
CA ASN A 196 -7.86 9.33 -20.73
C ASN A 196 -7.97 8.75 -22.15
N THR A 197 -6.86 8.18 -22.60
CA THR A 197 -6.66 7.60 -23.93
C THR A 197 -6.43 6.10 -23.92
N THR A 198 -6.23 5.48 -22.74
CA THR A 198 -6.27 4.02 -22.62
C THR A 198 -7.63 3.52 -23.09
N ARG A 199 -7.64 2.59 -24.05
CA ARG A 199 -8.86 2.01 -24.64
C ARG A 199 -9.09 0.61 -24.11
N ALA A 200 -10.35 0.25 -23.94
CA ALA A 200 -10.80 -1.08 -23.57
C ALA A 200 -11.72 -1.64 -24.66
N GLU A 201 -11.29 -2.73 -25.29
CA GLU A 201 -12.04 -3.43 -26.33
C GLU A 201 -12.58 -4.75 -25.79
N LYS A 202 -13.88 -5.01 -25.98
CA LYS A 202 -14.50 -6.25 -25.53
C LYS A 202 -14.01 -7.43 -26.36
N THR A 203 -13.59 -8.49 -25.69
CA THR A 203 -13.16 -9.77 -26.30
C THR A 203 -14.34 -10.72 -26.48
N ALA A 204 -14.18 -11.78 -27.28
CA ALA A 204 -15.22 -12.78 -27.49
C ALA A 204 -15.52 -13.56 -26.19
N GLU A 205 -14.53 -13.69 -25.32
CA GLU A 205 -14.55 -14.41 -24.04
C GLU A 205 -15.18 -13.58 -22.91
N GLY A 206 -15.66 -12.36 -23.19
CA GLY A 206 -16.37 -11.52 -22.23
C GLY A 206 -15.50 -10.62 -21.35
N PHE A 207 -14.17 -10.70 -21.46
CA PHE A 207 -13.23 -9.77 -20.84
C PHE A 207 -12.94 -8.57 -21.75
N TYR A 208 -12.21 -7.58 -21.24
CA TYR A 208 -11.74 -6.44 -22.04
C TYR A 208 -10.23 -6.47 -22.21
N ARG A 209 -9.77 -6.23 -23.43
CA ARG A 209 -8.37 -5.97 -23.74
C ARG A 209 -8.09 -4.48 -23.60
N LEU A 210 -7.17 -4.12 -22.71
CA LEU A 210 -6.77 -2.73 -22.50
C LEU A 210 -5.47 -2.43 -23.23
N VAL A 211 -5.43 -1.32 -23.96
CA VAL A 211 -4.22 -0.80 -24.62
C VAL A 211 -4.07 0.69 -24.29
N GLY A 212 -2.94 1.07 -23.72
CA GLY A 212 -2.66 2.44 -23.29
C GLY A 212 -1.51 2.51 -22.29
N HIS A 213 -1.51 3.53 -21.43
CA HIS A 213 -0.51 3.70 -20.38
C HIS A 213 -1.12 4.37 -19.15
N LYS A 214 -0.49 4.17 -17.99
CA LYS A 214 -0.70 4.99 -16.79
C LYS A 214 0.59 5.65 -16.39
N TRP A 215 0.52 6.95 -16.14
CA TRP A 215 1.71 7.80 -15.94
C TRP A 215 2.23 7.77 -14.52
N PHE A 216 1.33 7.66 -13.55
CA PHE A 216 1.62 7.34 -12.16
C PHE A 216 0.84 6.08 -11.80
N PHE A 217 1.58 5.02 -11.49
CA PHE A 217 1.05 3.69 -11.22
C PHE A 217 1.75 3.14 -9.98
N SER A 218 1.35 3.66 -8.82
CA SER A 218 1.94 3.31 -7.53
C SER A 218 1.69 1.84 -7.21
N VAL A 219 2.61 1.26 -6.41
CA VAL A 219 2.51 -0.12 -5.92
C VAL A 219 2.29 -1.11 -7.09
N PRO A 220 3.19 -1.13 -8.10
CA PRO A 220 3.05 -2.02 -9.26
C PRO A 220 3.07 -3.50 -8.89
N GLN A 221 3.54 -3.85 -7.68
CA GLN A 221 3.48 -5.20 -7.14
C GLN A 221 2.11 -5.61 -6.58
N SER A 222 1.12 -4.71 -6.54
CA SER A 222 -0.25 -5.02 -6.12
C SER A 222 -0.81 -6.19 -6.93
N ASP A 223 -1.69 -6.96 -6.31
CA ASP A 223 -2.27 -8.16 -6.91
C ASP A 223 -3.23 -7.82 -8.05
N ALA A 224 -3.90 -6.67 -7.94
CA ALA A 224 -4.66 -6.07 -9.02
C ALA A 224 -4.66 -4.55 -8.93
N HIS A 225 -5.06 -3.90 -10.01
CA HIS A 225 -5.33 -2.46 -10.05
C HIS A 225 -6.74 -2.18 -10.56
N LEU A 226 -7.39 -1.19 -9.96
CA LEU A 226 -8.57 -0.56 -10.54
C LEU A 226 -8.12 0.47 -11.58
N VAL A 227 -8.43 0.24 -12.85
CA VAL A 227 -7.90 1.02 -13.99
C VAL A 227 -9.03 1.70 -14.75
N LEU A 228 -8.90 3.01 -14.99
CA LEU A 228 -9.82 3.74 -15.85
C LEU A 228 -9.41 3.65 -17.32
N ALA A 229 -10.35 3.30 -18.20
CA ALA A 229 -10.14 3.24 -19.64
C ALA A 229 -11.42 3.57 -20.42
N GLN A 230 -11.27 4.03 -21.66
CA GLN A 230 -12.37 4.34 -22.57
C GLN A 230 -12.93 3.06 -23.19
N ALA A 231 -14.20 2.79 -22.94
CA ALA A 231 -14.97 1.73 -23.59
C ALA A 231 -15.98 2.35 -24.59
N PRO A 232 -16.71 1.56 -25.40
CA PRO A 232 -17.71 2.10 -26.34
C PRO A 232 -18.78 3.00 -25.69
N ALA A 233 -19.12 2.76 -24.42
CA ALA A 233 -20.08 3.54 -23.65
C ALA A 233 -19.45 4.71 -22.85
N GLY A 234 -18.16 5.00 -23.06
CA GLY A 234 -17.41 6.03 -22.35
C GLY A 234 -16.46 5.49 -21.28
N LEU A 235 -15.98 6.39 -20.42
CA LEU A 235 -15.00 6.10 -19.39
C LEU A 235 -15.56 5.06 -18.41
N SER A 236 -14.83 3.96 -18.26
CA SER A 236 -15.22 2.80 -17.45
C SER A 236 -14.09 2.39 -16.50
N CYS A 237 -14.45 1.71 -15.41
CA CYS A 237 -13.50 1.15 -14.44
C CYS A 237 -13.31 -0.35 -14.67
N PHE A 238 -12.07 -0.81 -14.68
CA PHE A 238 -11.69 -2.19 -14.94
C PHE A 238 -10.89 -2.76 -13.77
N PHE A 239 -11.21 -3.99 -13.38
CA PHE A 239 -10.36 -4.80 -12.51
C PHE A 239 -9.26 -5.45 -13.36
N VAL A 240 -8.02 -5.03 -13.18
CA VAL A 240 -6.86 -5.52 -13.94
C VAL A 240 -5.94 -6.29 -13.00
N PRO A 241 -6.01 -7.63 -12.96
CA PRO A 241 -5.16 -8.44 -12.10
C PRO A 241 -3.74 -8.50 -12.66
N ARG A 242 -2.74 -8.63 -11.78
CA ARG A 242 -1.33 -8.77 -12.14
C ARG A 242 -1.05 -10.11 -12.83
N LEU A 243 -1.73 -11.16 -12.37
CA LEU A 243 -1.72 -12.49 -12.97
C LEU A 243 -3.13 -12.85 -13.42
N LEU A 244 -3.25 -13.47 -14.59
CA LEU A 244 -4.50 -13.98 -15.15
C LEU A 244 -4.99 -15.21 -14.38
N PRO A 245 -6.26 -15.65 -14.57
CA PRO A 245 -6.79 -16.83 -13.89
C PRO A 245 -6.01 -18.12 -14.13
N ASP A 246 -5.32 -18.24 -15.26
CA ASP A 246 -4.45 -19.38 -15.61
C ASP A 246 -3.03 -19.28 -14.99
N GLY A 247 -2.76 -18.21 -14.23
CA GLY A 247 -1.48 -17.94 -13.58
C GLY A 247 -0.46 -17.20 -14.45
N GLN A 248 -0.75 -16.95 -15.73
CA GLN A 248 0.15 -16.18 -16.59
C GLN A 248 0.22 -14.72 -16.17
N ARG A 249 1.37 -14.09 -16.40
CA ARG A 249 1.53 -12.65 -16.15
C ARG A 249 0.69 -11.85 -17.14
N ASN A 250 -0.11 -10.91 -16.62
CA ASN A 250 -0.93 -10.04 -17.45
C ASN A 250 -0.07 -9.01 -18.20
N GLY A 251 -0.60 -8.41 -19.26
CA GLY A 251 0.10 -7.53 -20.20
C GLY A 251 0.51 -6.14 -19.67
N VAL A 252 0.74 -5.99 -18.36
CA VAL A 252 1.18 -4.74 -17.74
C VAL A 252 2.71 -4.65 -17.78
N ARG A 253 3.23 -3.69 -18.53
CA ARG A 253 4.69 -3.46 -18.68
C ARG A 253 5.16 -2.29 -17.82
N LEU A 254 6.15 -2.54 -16.98
CA LEU A 254 6.74 -1.53 -16.10
C LEU A 254 7.93 -0.85 -16.79
N GLU A 255 7.75 0.39 -17.20
CA GLU A 255 8.77 1.09 -17.98
C GLU A 255 9.80 1.85 -17.14
N ARG A 256 9.35 2.47 -16.04
CA ARG A 256 10.23 3.31 -15.20
C ARG A 256 9.67 3.49 -13.79
N LEU A 257 10.53 3.46 -12.78
CA LEU A 257 10.21 3.97 -11.45
C LEU A 257 10.42 5.48 -11.37
N LYS A 258 9.50 6.18 -10.71
CA LYS A 258 9.64 7.62 -10.49
C LYS A 258 10.76 7.92 -9.50
N GLU A 259 11.57 8.90 -9.83
CA GLU A 259 12.40 9.66 -8.90
C GLU A 259 11.50 10.74 -8.28
N LYS A 260 11.20 10.61 -6.99
CA LYS A 260 10.24 11.46 -6.27
C LYS A 260 11.00 12.35 -5.29
N LEU A 261 10.51 13.57 -5.06
CA LEU A 261 11.13 14.53 -4.12
C LEU A 261 11.29 13.96 -2.70
N GLY A 262 10.33 13.14 -2.24
CA GLY A 262 10.41 12.46 -0.94
C GLY A 262 11.39 11.28 -0.87
N LYS A 263 12.16 11.01 -1.94
CA LYS A 263 13.25 10.03 -1.91
C LYS A 263 14.57 10.78 -1.68
N PRO A 264 15.44 10.32 -0.79
CA PRO A 264 16.81 10.84 -0.74
C PRO A 264 17.48 10.61 -2.10
N LEU A 265 18.04 11.68 -2.67
CA LEU A 265 18.92 11.63 -3.83
C LEU A 265 20.15 10.79 -3.44
N GLN A 266 20.22 9.53 -3.86
CA GLN A 266 21.51 8.86 -3.97
C GLN A 266 22.20 9.42 -5.23
N ARG A 267 22.90 10.55 -5.08
CA ARG A 267 23.94 10.92 -6.04
C ARG A 267 25.08 9.91 -5.85
N GLN A 268 25.26 9.01 -6.82
CA GLN A 268 26.57 8.42 -7.07
C GLN A 268 27.41 9.45 -7.82
#